data_AF-A0A1W1ZYS6-F1
#
_entry.id   AF-A0A1W1ZYS6-F1
#
_cell.length_a   1.000
_cell.length_b   1.000
_cell.length_c   1.000
_cell.angle_alpha   90.00
_cell.angle_beta   90.00
_cell.angle_gamma   90.00
#
_symmetry.space_group_name_H-M   'P 1'
#
loop_
_entity.id
_entity.type
_entity.pdbx_description
1 polymer ?
#
loop_
_entity_poly.entity_id
_entity_poly.type
_entity_poly.pdbx_seq_one_letter_code
_entity_poly.pdbx_strand_id
1 'polypeptide(L)'
;MAGSPADLSLKVSGGRIVAAATPGPATYLPCGTRLVFVSDTDAGNAVAIDAEPRGDPLPDVIARALPKLSPGSALRAWTVLEVVAKLTGTPILTVLRTVPAETLIRLDRRNVELLWHGKTIKIERHDTDDVWLAMGRLA
;
A
#
# COMPACT_ATOMS: atom_id res chain seq x y z
N MET A 1 -16.87 -16.66 8.37
CA MET A 1 -15.69 -17.47 8.00
C MET A 1 -14.68 -16.50 7.42
N ALA A 2 -13.46 -16.43 7.95
CA ALA A 2 -12.41 -15.63 7.34
C ALA A 2 -12.09 -16.22 5.95
N GLY A 3 -12.07 -15.39 4.91
CA GLY A 3 -11.73 -15.84 3.56
C GLY A 3 -10.25 -16.20 3.50
N SER A 4 -9.88 -17.18 2.67
CA SER A 4 -8.47 -17.40 2.39
C SER A 4 -7.93 -16.17 1.64
N PRO A 5 -6.74 -15.65 1.99
CA PRO A 5 -6.09 -14.62 1.17
C PRO A 5 -5.92 -15.04 -0.30
N ALA A 6 -5.88 -16.34 -0.58
CA ALA A 6 -5.81 -16.90 -1.93
C ALA A 6 -7.10 -16.70 -2.75
N ASP A 7 -8.21 -16.38 -2.11
CA ASP A 7 -9.50 -16.11 -2.76
C ASP A 7 -9.78 -14.60 -2.91
N LEU A 8 -8.82 -13.75 -2.54
CA LEU A 8 -8.99 -12.30 -2.57
C LEU A 8 -9.25 -11.83 -4.01
N SER A 9 -10.38 -11.15 -4.20
CA SER A 9 -10.73 -10.45 -5.42
C SER A 9 -11.47 -9.15 -5.07
N LEU A 10 -10.78 -8.04 -5.20
CA LEU A 10 -11.23 -6.72 -4.76
C LEU A 10 -11.34 -5.76 -5.94
N LYS A 11 -12.53 -5.22 -6.18
CA LYS A 11 -12.71 -4.15 -7.17
C LYS A 11 -12.13 -2.85 -6.61
N VAL A 12 -11.28 -2.21 -7.40
CA VAL A 12 -10.63 -0.94 -7.06
C VAL A 12 -10.86 0.06 -8.19
N SER A 13 -10.45 1.31 -7.99
CA SER A 13 -10.49 2.31 -9.07
C SER A 13 -9.70 1.78 -10.27
N GLY A 14 -10.29 1.77 -11.47
CA GLY A 14 -9.66 1.38 -12.75
C GLY A 14 -9.14 -0.07 -12.85
N GLY A 15 -9.61 -1.00 -12.01
CA GLY A 15 -9.22 -2.40 -12.12
C GLY A 15 -9.68 -3.26 -10.93
N ARG A 16 -8.93 -4.33 -10.71
CA ARG A 16 -9.12 -5.24 -9.58
C ARG A 16 -7.79 -5.68 -8.98
N ILE A 17 -7.79 -5.98 -7.70
CA ILE A 17 -6.67 -6.68 -7.05
C ILE A 17 -7.11 -8.11 -6.80
N VAL A 18 -6.33 -9.06 -7.30
CA VAL A 18 -6.63 -10.50 -7.19
C VAL A 18 -5.43 -11.26 -6.65
N ALA A 19 -5.68 -12.34 -5.92
CA ALA A 19 -4.65 -13.32 -5.63
C ALA A 19 -4.34 -14.13 -6.90
N ALA A 20 -3.17 -13.90 -7.51
CA ALA A 20 -2.86 -14.50 -8.81
C ALA A 20 -1.36 -14.58 -9.10
N ALA A 21 -0.99 -15.51 -9.98
CA ALA A 21 0.35 -15.64 -10.55
C ALA A 21 0.57 -14.76 -11.81
N THR A 22 -0.46 -14.03 -12.27
CA THR A 22 -0.38 -13.22 -13.50
C THR A 22 0.60 -12.05 -13.39
N PRO A 23 1.33 -11.65 -14.46
CA PRO A 23 2.18 -10.47 -14.42
C PRO A 23 1.41 -9.18 -14.06
N GLY A 24 2.06 -8.26 -13.35
CA GLY A 24 1.49 -6.97 -12.97
C GLY A 24 2.06 -6.41 -11.67
N PRO A 25 1.71 -5.15 -11.30
CA PRO A 25 2.05 -4.58 -10.01
C PRO A 25 1.53 -5.47 -8.89
N ALA A 26 2.42 -5.85 -7.98
CA ALA A 26 2.14 -6.88 -7.00
C ALA A 26 2.72 -6.58 -5.62
N THR A 27 2.16 -7.25 -4.62
CA THR A 27 2.73 -7.37 -3.28
C THR A 27 2.56 -8.81 -2.78
N TYR A 28 3.37 -9.20 -1.80
CA TYR A 28 3.38 -10.54 -1.24
C TYR A 28 3.05 -10.48 0.25
N LEU A 29 2.10 -11.33 0.66
CA LEU A 29 1.78 -11.52 2.06
C LEU A 29 2.76 -12.54 2.68
N PRO A 30 2.93 -12.55 4.02
CA PRO A 30 3.84 -13.48 4.70
C PRO A 30 3.52 -14.97 4.45
N CYS A 31 2.26 -15.29 4.17
CA CYS A 31 1.83 -16.65 3.82
C CYS A 31 2.21 -17.08 2.38
N GLY A 32 2.92 -16.23 1.62
CA GLY A 32 3.34 -16.50 0.25
C GLY A 32 2.29 -16.11 -0.81
N THR A 33 1.08 -15.72 -0.39
CA THR A 33 0.05 -15.24 -1.31
C THR A 33 0.51 -13.97 -2.02
N ARG A 34 0.46 -14.01 -3.35
CA ARG A 34 0.76 -12.87 -4.21
C ARG A 34 -0.52 -12.16 -4.62
N LEU A 35 -0.64 -10.90 -4.23
CA LEU A 35 -1.72 -10.02 -4.68
C LEU A 35 -1.24 -9.22 -5.88
N VAL A 36 -2.07 -9.12 -6.92
CA VAL A 36 -1.73 -8.46 -8.19
C VAL A 36 -2.84 -7.51 -8.60
N PHE A 37 -2.46 -6.30 -8.98
CA PHE A 37 -3.37 -5.38 -9.65
C PHE A 37 -3.50 -5.75 -11.13
N VAL A 38 -4.74 -5.95 -11.58
CA VAL A 38 -5.13 -6.18 -12.97
C VAL A 38 -5.96 -4.98 -13.43
N SER A 39 -5.44 -4.25 -14.41
CA SER A 39 -6.09 -3.05 -14.97
C SER A 39 -7.33 -3.41 -15.78
N ASP A 40 -8.35 -2.56 -15.74
CA ASP A 40 -9.53 -2.68 -16.64
C ASP A 40 -9.22 -2.15 -18.05
N THR A 41 -8.13 -1.39 -18.21
CA THR A 41 -7.71 -0.80 -19.49
C THR A 41 -6.21 -0.99 -19.71
N ASP A 42 -5.78 -1.03 -20.97
CA ASP A 42 -4.35 -1.10 -21.33
C ASP A 42 -3.61 0.25 -21.13
N ALA A 43 -4.33 1.32 -20.77
CA ALA A 43 -3.78 2.67 -20.58
C ALA A 43 -3.08 2.85 -19.21
N GLY A 44 -1.82 2.43 -19.14
CA GLY A 44 -0.65 3.32 -19.03
C GLY A 44 -0.28 4.06 -17.74
N ASN A 45 -1.14 4.19 -16.73
CA ASN A 45 -0.67 4.84 -15.48
C ASN A 45 0.22 3.89 -14.68
N ALA A 46 1.37 4.37 -14.23
CA ALA A 46 2.20 3.60 -13.30
C ALA A 46 1.41 3.36 -12.01
N VAL A 47 1.15 2.09 -11.70
CA VAL A 47 0.43 1.63 -10.51
C VAL A 47 1.37 0.85 -9.61
N ALA A 48 1.22 1.03 -8.30
CA ALA A 48 1.77 0.11 -7.31
C ALA A 48 0.72 -0.23 -6.27
N ILE A 49 0.87 -1.41 -5.66
CA ILE A 49 0.07 -1.84 -4.52
C ILE A 49 0.99 -2.30 -3.40
N ASP A 50 0.52 -2.16 -2.18
CA ASP A 50 1.15 -2.75 -1.01
C ASP A 50 0.11 -3.18 0.03
N ALA A 51 0.44 -4.22 0.80
CA ALA A 51 -0.46 -4.80 1.76
C ALA A 51 0.30 -5.38 2.96
N GLU A 52 -0.27 -5.19 4.14
CA GLU A 52 0.20 -5.74 5.41
C GLU A 52 -0.92 -6.57 6.06
N PRO A 53 -0.62 -7.73 6.66
CA PRO A 53 -1.63 -8.55 7.33
C PRO A 53 -2.26 -7.83 8.54
N ARG A 54 -3.52 -8.15 8.82
CA ARG A 54 -4.18 -7.77 10.08
C ARG A 54 -3.90 -8.80 11.17
N GLY A 55 -3.88 -8.33 12.40
CA GLY A 55 -3.74 -9.19 13.58
C GLY A 55 -2.29 -9.53 13.94
N ASP A 56 -1.34 -9.35 13.02
CA ASP A 56 0.07 -9.54 13.32
C ASP A 56 0.60 -8.43 14.25
N PRO A 57 1.56 -8.76 15.14
CA PRO A 57 2.27 -7.76 15.92
C PRO A 57 2.93 -6.73 15.00
N LEU A 58 2.88 -5.45 15.40
CA LEU A 58 3.56 -4.38 14.66
C LEU A 58 5.07 -4.68 14.60
N PRO A 59 5.66 -4.83 13.40
CA PRO A 59 7.09 -5.04 13.28
C PRO A 59 7.88 -3.89 13.92
N ASP A 60 8.91 -4.24 14.69
CA ASP A 60 9.80 -3.31 15.42
C ASP A 60 10.34 -2.17 14.55
N VAL A 61 10.65 -2.47 13.28
CA VAL A 61 11.16 -1.47 12.33
C VAL A 61 10.10 -0.40 12.03
N ILE A 62 8.84 -0.79 11.89
CA ILE A 62 7.71 0.12 11.65
C ILE A 62 7.40 0.90 12.93
N ALA A 63 7.42 0.22 14.09
CA ALA A 63 7.22 0.85 15.39
C ALA A 63 8.23 1.99 15.65
N ARG A 64 9.51 1.76 15.33
CA ARG A 64 10.57 2.77 15.45
C ARG A 64 10.48 3.87 14.39
N ALA A 65 10.02 3.54 13.19
CA ALA A 65 9.85 4.49 12.10
C ALA A 65 8.67 5.46 12.34
N LEU A 66 7.60 4.96 12.97
CA LEU A 66 6.34 5.69 13.15
C LEU A 66 5.89 5.69 14.63
N PRO A 67 6.73 6.18 15.57
CA PRO A 67 6.53 5.96 17.01
C PRO A 67 5.33 6.73 17.59
N LYS A 68 4.77 7.68 16.85
CA LYS A 68 3.62 8.51 17.28
C LYS A 68 2.27 7.95 16.84
N LEU A 69 2.26 6.83 16.11
CA LEU A 69 1.05 6.22 15.58
C LEU A 69 0.65 4.98 16.38
N SER A 70 -0.66 4.75 16.47
CA SER A 70 -1.18 3.46 16.92
C SER A 70 -0.70 2.35 15.97
N PRO A 71 -0.59 1.08 16.42
CA PRO A 71 -0.15 -0.02 15.55
C PRO A 71 -0.91 -0.11 14.22
N GLY A 72 -2.25 0.01 14.27
CA GLY A 72 -3.06 0.02 13.06
C GLY A 72 -2.75 1.21 12.15
N SER A 73 -2.68 2.43 12.69
CA SER A 73 -2.33 3.61 11.88
C SER A 73 -0.91 3.55 11.34
N ALA A 74 0.04 2.94 12.07
CA ALA A 74 1.42 2.75 11.63
C ALA A 74 1.49 1.80 10.42
N LEU A 75 0.83 0.63 10.49
CA LEU A 75 0.74 -0.29 9.33
C LEU A 75 0.03 0.36 8.15
N ARG A 76 -1.04 1.12 8.41
CA ARG A 76 -1.73 1.89 7.38
C ARG A 76 -0.81 2.90 6.70
N ALA A 77 -0.09 3.71 7.48
CA ALA A 77 0.86 4.68 6.93
C ALA A 77 2.03 3.97 6.20
N TRP A 78 2.47 2.81 6.70
CA TRP A 78 3.53 2.02 6.11
C TRP A 78 3.18 1.55 4.69
N THR A 79 1.99 0.98 4.48
CA THR A 79 1.58 0.54 3.13
C THR A 79 1.54 1.70 2.13
N VAL A 80 1.19 2.90 2.59
CA VAL A 80 1.23 4.13 1.77
C VAL A 80 2.66 4.51 1.40
N LEU A 81 3.59 4.46 2.35
CA LEU A 81 5.00 4.76 2.11
C LEU A 81 5.64 3.73 1.14
N GLU A 82 5.31 2.44 1.28
CA GLU A 82 5.76 1.37 0.38
C GLU A 82 5.22 1.56 -1.05
N VAL A 83 3.96 1.98 -1.20
CA VAL A 83 3.41 2.36 -2.50
C VAL A 83 4.22 3.50 -3.14
N VAL A 84 4.57 4.54 -2.38
CA VAL A 84 5.43 5.64 -2.87
C VAL A 84 6.81 5.12 -3.26
N ALA A 85 7.43 4.28 -2.43
CA ALA A 85 8.73 3.67 -2.71
C ALA A 85 8.72 2.88 -4.02
N LYS A 86 7.71 2.02 -4.21
CA LYS A 86 7.54 1.20 -5.42
C LYS A 86 7.30 2.04 -6.68
N LEU A 87 6.44 3.05 -6.61
CA LEU A 87 6.15 3.93 -7.76
C LEU A 87 7.34 4.77 -8.19
N THR A 88 8.17 5.17 -7.24
CA THR A 88 9.25 6.13 -7.48
C THR A 88 10.62 5.47 -7.64
N GLY A 89 10.74 4.18 -7.32
CA GLY A 89 12.02 3.48 -7.22
C GLY A 89 12.89 3.98 -6.06
N THR A 90 12.31 4.72 -5.10
CA THR A 90 13.04 5.28 -3.98
C THR A 90 13.05 4.28 -2.82
N PRO A 91 14.20 4.02 -2.17
CA PRO A 91 14.24 3.19 -0.96
C PRO A 91 13.30 3.70 0.13
N ILE A 92 12.57 2.79 0.80
CA ILE A 92 11.53 3.15 1.80
C ILE A 92 12.04 4.06 2.92
N LEU A 93 13.26 3.84 3.41
CA LEU A 93 13.86 4.68 4.45
C LEU A 93 14.15 6.11 3.97
N THR A 94 14.42 6.29 2.67
CA THR A 94 14.55 7.61 2.06
C THR A 94 13.18 8.27 1.94
N VAL A 95 12.14 7.52 1.54
CA VAL A 95 10.76 8.03 1.53
C VAL A 95 10.35 8.52 2.92
N LEU A 96 10.56 7.70 3.94
CA LEU A 96 10.22 8.04 5.33
C LEU A 96 10.91 9.32 5.81
N ARG A 97 12.17 9.55 5.43
CA ARG A 97 12.94 10.76 5.83
C ARG A 97 12.50 12.02 5.08
N THR A 98 12.01 11.87 3.86
CA THR A 98 11.58 13.00 3.02
C THR A 98 10.16 13.45 3.37
N VAL A 99 9.30 12.55 3.81
CA VAL A 99 7.91 12.89 4.17
C VAL A 99 7.89 13.59 5.54
N PRO A 100 7.36 14.82 5.64
CA PRO A 100 7.28 15.55 6.91
C PRO A 100 6.47 14.79 7.97
N ALA A 101 6.83 14.95 9.25
CA ALA A 101 6.21 14.18 10.34
C ALA A 101 4.70 14.46 10.48
N GLU A 102 4.27 15.70 10.21
CA GLU A 102 2.87 16.11 10.17
C GLU A 102 2.08 15.50 9.01
N THR A 103 2.77 15.07 7.95
CA THR A 103 2.19 14.36 6.82
C THR A 103 2.09 12.87 7.13
N LEU A 104 3.11 12.29 7.78
CA LEU A 104 3.12 10.87 8.20
C LEU A 104 1.87 10.51 9.02
N ILE A 105 1.44 11.40 9.93
CA ILE A 105 0.26 11.16 10.77
C ILE A 105 -1.07 11.19 10.01
N ARG A 106 -1.08 11.63 8.75
CA ARG A 106 -2.28 11.71 7.90
C ARG A 106 -2.32 10.62 6.83
N LEU A 107 -1.28 9.79 6.74
CA LEU A 107 -1.19 8.72 5.74
C LEU A 107 -2.13 7.54 6.02
N ASP A 108 -2.76 7.50 7.20
CA ASP A 108 -3.74 6.46 7.53
C ASP A 108 -5.16 6.74 6.99
N ARG A 109 -5.35 7.87 6.30
CA ARG A 109 -6.61 8.27 5.67
C ARG A 109 -6.95 7.42 4.46
N ARG A 110 -8.26 7.34 4.16
CA ARG A 110 -8.78 6.54 3.03
C ARG A 110 -8.21 6.96 1.67
N ASN A 111 -8.05 8.26 1.45
CA ASN A 111 -7.44 8.82 0.25
C ASN A 111 -6.30 9.74 0.67
N VAL A 112 -5.16 9.59 0.02
CA VAL A 112 -3.94 10.35 0.28
C VAL A 112 -3.42 10.89 -1.05
N GLU A 113 -3.02 12.14 -1.05
CA GLU A 113 -2.31 12.75 -2.16
C GLU A 113 -0.95 13.26 -1.65
N LEU A 114 0.12 12.85 -2.31
CA LEU A 114 1.48 13.24 -1.96
C LEU A 114 2.19 13.85 -3.17
N LEU A 115 2.84 14.99 -2.96
CA LEU A 115 3.75 15.56 -3.95
C LEU A 115 5.14 14.96 -3.74
N TRP A 116 5.66 14.26 -4.74
CA TRP A 116 6.97 13.64 -4.72
C TRP A 116 7.79 14.09 -5.93
N HIS A 117 8.84 14.89 -5.70
CA HIS A 117 9.68 15.46 -6.76
C HIS A 117 8.90 16.07 -7.95
N GLY A 118 7.84 16.84 -7.64
CA GLY A 118 7.01 17.50 -8.65
C GLY A 118 5.97 16.60 -9.33
N LYS A 119 5.86 15.32 -8.94
CA LYS A 119 4.80 14.41 -9.39
C LYS A 119 3.78 14.21 -8.27
N THR A 120 2.51 14.19 -8.64
CA THR A 120 1.43 13.90 -7.70
C THR A 120 1.21 12.39 -7.65
N ILE A 121 1.27 11.82 -6.45
CA ILE A 121 0.95 10.43 -6.19
C ILE A 121 -0.41 10.39 -5.49
N LYS A 122 -1.39 9.78 -6.15
CA LYS A 122 -2.73 9.54 -5.58
C LYS A 122 -2.79 8.13 -5.05
N ILE A 123 -3.19 7.98 -3.79
CA ILE A 123 -3.20 6.70 -3.08
C ILE A 123 -4.57 6.49 -2.46
N GLU A 124 -5.15 5.33 -2.73
CA GLU A 124 -6.44 4.87 -2.24
C GLU A 124 -6.23 3.68 -1.31
N ARG A 125 -6.94 3.66 -0.18
CA ARG A 125 -6.97 2.51 0.73
C ARG A 125 -8.13 1.58 0.42
N HIS A 126 -7.84 0.29 0.45
CA HIS A 126 -8.84 -0.77 0.27
C HIS A 126 -8.68 -1.88 1.33
N ASP A 127 -8.61 -1.46 2.59
CA ASP A 127 -8.46 -2.36 3.73
C ASP A 127 -9.59 -3.40 3.78
N THR A 128 -9.25 -4.66 4.06
CA THR A 128 -10.19 -5.78 4.25
C THR A 128 -10.14 -6.27 5.69
N ASP A 129 -10.88 -7.33 6.03
CA ASP A 129 -10.81 -7.96 7.35
C ASP A 129 -9.45 -8.65 7.60
N ASP A 130 -8.70 -8.95 6.54
CA ASP A 130 -7.46 -9.73 6.62
C ASP A 130 -6.21 -8.89 6.33
N VAL A 131 -6.33 -7.77 5.58
CA VAL A 131 -5.17 -6.95 5.19
C VAL A 131 -5.43 -5.45 5.27
N TRP A 132 -4.41 -4.69 5.64
CA TRP A 132 -4.28 -3.27 5.33
C TRP A 132 -3.77 -3.15 3.90
N LEU A 133 -4.47 -2.45 3.01
CA LEU A 133 -4.10 -2.41 1.59
C LEU A 133 -4.14 -1.00 1.04
N ALA A 134 -3.08 -0.63 0.32
CA ALA A 134 -2.98 0.63 -0.40
C ALA A 134 -2.71 0.38 -1.89
N MET A 135 -3.31 1.22 -2.73
CA MET A 135 -3.08 1.27 -4.16
C MET A 135 -2.73 2.71 -4.54
N GLY A 136 -1.60 2.91 -5.24
CA GLY A 136 -1.17 4.22 -5.69
C GLY A 136 -1.02 4.33 -7.20
N ARG A 137 -1.12 5.57 -7.68
CA ARG A 137 -0.92 5.94 -9.08
C ARG A 137 -0.14 7.24 -9.18
N LEU A 138 0.71 7.33 -10.20
CA LEU A 138 1.24 8.60 -10.66
C LEU A 138 0.16 9.34 -11.46
N ALA A 139 -0.17 10.55 -11.04
CA ALA A 139 -1.10 11.46 -11.70
C ALA A 139 -0.37 12.52 -12.53
#